data_AF-A0A7L3F222-F1
#
_entry.id   AF-A0A7L3F222-F1
#
_cell.length_a   1.000
_cell.length_b   1.000
_cell.length_c   1.000
_cell.angle_alpha   90.00
_cell.angle_beta   90.00
_cell.angle_gamma   90.00
#
_symmetry.space_group_name_H-M   'P 1'
#
loop_
_entity.id
_entity.type
_entity.pdbx_description
1 polymer ?
#
loop_
_entity_poly.entity_id
_entity_poly.type
_entity_poly.pdbx_seq_one_letter_code
_entity_poly.pdbx_strand_id
1 'polypeptide(L)'
;QVCRGLQTPQVPVWLCSICSRHSVLFSTDSLLLSDWRRERVFHLYLYSGQREQGQTAHLTVDTHSHHWEEAPRVDPSSPGSRRPSLEMAIRTKWEGATVSWKGTEPFF
;
A
#
# COMPACT_ATOMS: atom_id res chain seq x y z
N GLN A 1 3.37 -24.16 -4.81
CA GLN A 1 2.24 -24.14 -5.75
C GLN A 1 1.65 -22.73 -5.74
N VAL A 2 1.89 -21.95 -6.79
CA VAL A 2 1.32 -20.60 -6.94
C VAL A 2 -0.03 -20.77 -7.62
N CYS A 3 -1.13 -20.31 -7.00
CA CYS A 3 -2.45 -20.37 -7.62
C CYS A 3 -2.45 -19.51 -8.90
N ARG A 4 -2.47 -20.14 -10.07
CA ARG A 4 -2.81 -19.48 -11.34
C ARG A 4 -4.28 -19.05 -11.24
N GLY A 5 -4.52 -17.74 -11.38
CA GLY A 5 -5.88 -17.19 -11.43
C GLY A 5 -6.45 -16.74 -10.08
N LEU A 6 -5.68 -16.01 -9.27
CA LEU A 6 -6.33 -15.04 -8.39
C LEU A 6 -7.06 -14.07 -9.31
N GLN A 7 -8.39 -14.18 -9.42
CA GLN A 7 -9.19 -13.21 -10.15
C GLN A 7 -8.75 -11.83 -9.69
N THR A 8 -8.38 -10.95 -10.63
CA THR A 8 -8.19 -9.54 -10.31
C THR A 8 -9.48 -9.09 -9.62
N PRO A 9 -9.40 -8.59 -8.37
CA PRO A 9 -10.60 -8.22 -7.66
C PRO A 9 -11.36 -7.18 -8.51
N GLN A 10 -12.67 -7.37 -8.66
CA GLN A 10 -13.49 -6.46 -9.51
C GLN A 10 -13.59 -5.06 -8.90
N VAL A 11 -13.38 -4.96 -7.59
CA VAL A 11 -13.40 -3.72 -6.83
C VAL A 11 -12.06 -3.55 -6.11
N PRO A 12 -11.60 -2.31 -5.88
CA PRO A 12 -10.34 -2.03 -5.22
C PRO A 12 -10.45 -2.18 -3.69
N VAL A 13 -10.73 -3.40 -3.23
CA VAL A 13 -10.84 -3.74 -1.79
C VAL A 13 -10.00 -4.98 -1.51
N TRP A 14 -9.16 -4.92 -0.51
CA TRP A 14 -8.26 -5.99 -0.08
C TRP A 14 -8.35 -6.19 1.42
N LEU A 15 -8.31 -7.46 1.85
CA LEU A 15 -8.03 -7.82 3.22
C LEU A 15 -6.52 -7.99 3.39
N CYS A 16 -5.95 -7.28 4.35
CA CYS A 16 -4.54 -7.36 4.68
C CYS A 16 -4.39 -8.08 6.02
N SER A 17 -3.49 -9.07 6.08
CA SER A 17 -3.05 -9.68 7.34
C SER A 17 -1.57 -9.37 7.52
N ILE A 18 -1.29 -8.34 8.31
CA ILE A 18 0.06 -7.80 8.50
C ILE A 18 0.38 -7.85 9.98
N CYS A 19 1.49 -8.49 10.35
CA CYS A 19 1.93 -8.61 11.74
C CYS A 19 0.83 -9.15 12.69
N SER A 20 0.09 -10.17 12.23
CA SER A 20 -1.04 -10.79 12.94
C SER A 20 -2.22 -9.86 13.22
N ARG A 21 -2.30 -8.70 12.55
CA ARG A 21 -3.45 -7.80 12.57
C ARG A 21 -4.16 -7.83 11.21
N HIS A 22 -5.49 -7.85 11.25
CA HIS A 22 -6.31 -7.79 10.05
C HIS A 22 -6.76 -6.36 9.79
N SER A 23 -6.71 -5.94 8.54
CA SER A 23 -7.16 -4.62 8.12
C SER A 23 -7.78 -4.69 6.72
N VAL A 24 -8.59 -3.67 6.41
CA VAL A 24 -9.15 -3.46 5.09
C VAL A 24 -8.36 -2.34 4.43
N LEU A 25 -7.78 -2.62 3.26
CA LEU A 25 -7.18 -1.63 2.39
C LEU A 25 -8.12 -1.44 1.20
N PHE A 26 -8.49 -0.22 0.87
CA PHE A 26 -9.41 0.02 -0.25
C PHE A 26 -9.20 1.36 -0.95
N SER A 27 -9.69 1.47 -2.18
CA SER A 27 -9.87 2.75 -2.86
C SER A 27 -11.36 3.07 -2.97
N THR A 28 -11.69 4.36 -2.99
CA THR A 28 -13.04 4.84 -3.31
C THR A 28 -13.27 4.94 -4.82
N ASP A 29 -12.21 4.84 -5.63
CA ASP A 29 -12.30 4.85 -7.08
C ASP A 29 -12.54 3.44 -7.63
N SER A 30 -13.81 3.09 -7.88
CA SER A 30 -14.22 1.79 -8.42
C SER A 30 -13.54 1.41 -9.74
N LEU A 31 -13.02 2.37 -10.51
CA LEU A 31 -12.38 2.14 -11.80
C LEU A 31 -10.86 1.96 -11.70
N LEU A 32 -10.29 2.08 -10.49
CA LEU A 32 -8.85 2.01 -10.25
C LEU A 32 -8.20 0.76 -10.89
N LEU A 33 -8.88 -0.38 -10.87
CA LEU A 33 -8.36 -1.65 -11.37
C LEU A 33 -8.64 -1.90 -12.86
N SER A 34 -9.48 -1.07 -13.48
CA SER A 34 -9.91 -1.21 -14.87
C SER A 34 -9.37 -0.11 -15.79
N ASP A 35 -8.84 0.97 -15.23
CA ASP A 35 -8.32 2.11 -15.97
C ASP A 35 -6.85 2.37 -15.58
N TRP A 36 -5.95 1.98 -16.47
CA TRP A 36 -4.51 2.13 -16.28
C TRP A 36 -4.08 3.58 -16.01
N ARG A 37 -4.85 4.58 -16.47
CA ARG A 37 -4.53 5.99 -16.19
C ARG A 37 -4.79 6.34 -14.74
N ARG A 38 -5.85 5.77 -14.16
CA ARG A 38 -6.18 5.93 -12.72
C ARG A 38 -5.20 5.17 -11.84
N GLU A 39 -4.63 4.07 -12.34
CA GLU A 39 -3.61 3.29 -11.65
C GLU A 39 -2.22 3.98 -11.61
N ARG A 40 -2.04 5.15 -12.27
CA ARG A 40 -0.76 5.89 -12.23
C ARG A 40 -0.50 6.55 -10.87
N VAL A 41 -1.48 7.32 -10.38
CA VAL A 41 -1.43 7.99 -9.08
C VAL A 41 -2.82 7.96 -8.47
N PHE A 42 -2.97 7.35 -7.31
CA PHE A 42 -4.27 7.13 -6.68
C PHE A 42 -4.19 7.11 -5.16
N HIS A 43 -5.37 7.05 -4.55
CA HIS A 43 -5.52 7.01 -3.10
C HIS A 43 -5.98 5.65 -2.62
N LEU A 44 -5.39 5.22 -1.51
CA LEU A 44 -5.85 4.08 -0.72
C LEU A 44 -6.16 4.54 0.70
N TYR A 45 -7.08 3.82 1.32
CA TYR A 45 -7.50 4.00 2.70
C TYR A 45 -7.28 2.70 3.44
N LEU A 46 -6.66 2.79 4.62
CA LEU A 46 -6.46 1.65 5.50
C LEU A 46 -7.34 1.79 6.74
N TYR A 47 -8.12 0.74 7.04
CA TYR A 47 -8.91 0.63 8.25
C TYR A 47 -8.55 -0.65 9.00
N SER A 48 -7.99 -0.53 10.20
CA SER A 48 -7.59 -1.67 11.04
C SER A 48 -8.66 -2.10 12.04
N GLY A 49 -9.68 -1.27 12.28
CA GLY A 49 -10.69 -1.51 13.31
C GLY A 49 -10.16 -1.44 14.74
N GLN A 50 -8.90 -1.04 14.93
CA GLN A 50 -8.27 -0.90 16.23
C GLN A 50 -8.65 0.43 16.90
N ARG A 51 -8.72 0.46 18.23
CA ARG A 51 -9.10 1.66 18.99
C ARG A 51 -8.06 2.77 18.87
N GLU A 52 -6.81 2.39 18.64
CA GLU A 52 -5.65 3.26 18.46
C GLU A 52 -5.72 4.03 17.13
N GLN A 53 -6.48 3.52 16.14
CA GLN A 53 -6.70 4.21 14.88
C GLN A 53 -7.76 5.32 15.03
N GLY A 54 -7.35 6.45 15.60
CA GLY A 54 -8.23 7.61 15.81
C GLY A 54 -8.57 8.40 14.54
N GLN A 55 -7.87 8.15 13.43
CA GLN A 55 -8.09 8.82 12.15
C GLN A 55 -7.94 7.84 10.98
N THR A 56 -8.60 8.14 9.86
CA THR A 56 -8.46 7.34 8.64
C THR A 56 -7.04 7.46 8.11
N ALA A 57 -6.36 6.32 7.93
CA ALA A 57 -5.05 6.30 7.29
C ALA A 57 -5.21 6.46 5.78
N HIS A 58 -4.77 7.60 5.26
CA HIS A 58 -4.91 7.98 3.87
C HIS A 58 -3.55 7.92 3.17
N LEU A 59 -3.44 7.06 2.16
CA LEU A 59 -2.21 6.83 1.42
C LEU A 59 -2.35 7.37 0.00
N THR A 60 -1.28 7.97 -0.52
CA THR A 60 -1.11 8.18 -1.96
C THR A 60 -0.11 7.16 -2.49
N VAL A 61 -0.50 6.48 -3.55
CA VAL A 61 0.33 5.53 -4.29
C VAL A 61 0.66 6.12 -5.65
N ASP A 62 1.95 6.18 -5.99
CA ASP A 62 2.44 6.60 -7.30
C ASP A 62 3.23 5.45 -7.93
N THR A 63 2.72 4.88 -9.01
CA THR A 63 3.29 3.70 -9.69
C THR A 63 4.33 4.06 -10.76
N HIS A 64 4.49 5.35 -11.07
CA HIS A 64 5.45 5.86 -12.06
C HIS A 64 6.69 6.50 -11.44
N SER A 65 6.65 6.82 -10.15
CA SER A 65 7.82 7.26 -9.41
C SER A 65 8.91 6.16 -9.39
N HIS A 66 10.02 6.39 -10.09
CA HIS A 66 11.15 5.47 -10.20
C HIS A 66 12.15 5.56 -9.03
N HIS A 67 11.68 5.86 -7.82
CA HIS A 67 12.57 6.05 -6.66
C HIS A 67 13.27 4.77 -6.20
N TRP A 68 12.99 3.61 -6.79
CA TRP A 68 13.69 2.37 -6.44
C TRP A 68 15.16 2.38 -6.89
N GLU A 69 15.55 3.19 -7.89
CA GLU A 69 16.96 3.45 -8.23
C GLU A 69 17.62 4.43 -7.27
N GLU A 70 16.83 5.27 -6.61
CA GLU A 70 17.25 6.25 -5.60
C GLU A 70 16.94 5.77 -4.19
N ALA A 71 17.04 4.47 -3.90
CA ALA A 71 17.24 4.09 -2.52
C ALA A 71 18.51 4.83 -2.07
N PRO A 72 18.44 5.80 -1.12
CA PRO A 72 19.66 6.34 -0.57
C PRO A 72 20.45 5.12 -0.06
N ARG A 73 21.78 5.17 -0.18
CA ARG A 73 22.73 4.13 0.26
C ARG A 73 22.70 3.97 1.79
N VAL A 74 21.51 3.81 2.32
CA VAL A 74 21.18 3.69 3.71
C VAL A 74 21.26 2.21 3.97
N ASP A 75 22.21 1.88 4.84
CA ASP A 75 22.37 0.54 5.37
C ASP A 75 20.97 -0.04 5.70
N PRO A 76 20.61 -1.21 5.15
CA PRO A 76 19.37 -1.92 5.50
C PRO A 76 19.22 -2.16 7.01
N SER A 77 20.33 -2.03 7.75
CA SER A 77 20.42 -2.15 9.21
C SER A 77 20.08 -0.85 9.95
N SER A 78 19.95 0.29 9.25
CA SER A 78 19.66 1.56 9.90
C SER A 78 18.20 1.62 10.39
N PRO A 79 17.93 2.17 11.57
CA PRO A 79 16.59 2.20 12.16
C PRO A 79 15.52 2.88 11.30
N GLY A 80 15.91 3.83 10.43
CA GLY A 80 15.03 4.56 9.52
C GLY A 80 14.83 3.91 8.15
N SER A 81 15.52 2.81 7.84
CA SER A 81 15.43 2.13 6.53
C SER A 81 14.26 1.13 6.41
N ARG A 82 13.65 0.77 7.54
CA ARG A 82 12.63 -0.28 7.56
C ARG A 82 11.32 0.25 6.96
N ARG A 83 11.04 -0.19 5.74
CA ARG A 83 9.74 0.08 5.09
C ARG A 83 8.62 -0.61 5.89
N PRO A 84 7.48 0.06 6.12
CA PRO A 84 6.32 -0.57 6.74
C PRO A 84 5.88 -1.81 5.97
N SER A 85 5.48 -2.85 6.68
CA SER A 85 5.03 -4.11 6.07
C SER A 85 3.85 -3.90 5.09
N LEU A 86 3.01 -2.89 5.31
CA LEU A 86 1.93 -2.52 4.39
C LEU A 86 2.45 -1.98 3.06
N GLU A 87 3.49 -1.14 3.07
CA GLU A 87 4.07 -0.65 1.82
C GLU A 87 4.64 -1.79 0.99
N MET A 88 5.25 -2.78 1.64
CA MET A 88 5.74 -3.97 0.97
C MET A 88 4.60 -4.79 0.37
N ALA A 89 3.47 -4.93 1.08
CA ALA A 89 2.27 -5.58 0.56
C ALA A 89 1.68 -4.85 -0.65
N ILE A 90 1.56 -3.51 -0.61
CA ILE A 90 1.10 -2.68 -1.73
C ILE A 90 1.97 -2.94 -2.97
N ARG A 91 3.29 -3.00 -2.79
CA ARG A 91 4.25 -3.23 -3.90
C ARG A 91 4.19 -4.62 -4.51
N THR A 92 3.55 -5.60 -3.87
CA THR A 92 3.29 -6.89 -4.52
C THR A 92 2.26 -6.79 -5.64
N LYS A 93 1.41 -5.77 -5.61
CA LYS A 93 0.43 -5.46 -6.65
C LYS A 93 0.91 -4.36 -7.59
N TRP A 94 1.53 -3.32 -7.04
CA TRP A 94 2.07 -2.19 -7.80
C TRP A 94 3.57 -2.11 -7.62
N GLU A 95 4.29 -2.92 -8.40
CA GLU A 95 5.74 -3.00 -8.34
C GLU A 95 6.38 -1.62 -8.54
N GLY A 96 7.39 -1.31 -7.71
CA GLY A 96 8.10 -0.03 -7.77
C GLY A 96 7.36 1.17 -7.17
N ALA A 97 6.09 1.06 -6.79
CA ALA A 97 5.31 2.23 -6.37
C ALA A 97 5.87 2.94 -5.11
N THR A 98 5.81 4.27 -5.10
CA THR A 98 5.99 5.09 -3.89
C THR A 98 4.69 5.14 -3.11
N VAL A 99 4.80 5.07 -1.79
CA VAL A 99 3.66 5.22 -0.87
C VAL A 99 3.93 6.41 0.04
N SER A 100 2.98 7.35 0.10
CA SER A 100 3.01 8.51 1.00
C SER A 100 1.82 8.43 1.96
N TRP A 101 2.08 8.45 3.26
CA TRP A 101 1.05 8.33 4.30
C TRP A 101 0.32 9.62 4.65
N LYS A 102 0.59 10.72 3.92
CA LYS A 102 -0.10 12.03 4.09
C LYS A 102 -0.17 12.53 5.54
N GLY A 103 0.86 12.26 6.35
CA GLY A 103 0.91 12.66 7.77
C GLY A 103 0.29 11.68 8.76
N THR A 104 -0.23 10.54 8.28
CA THR A 104 -0.64 9.41 9.12
C THR A 104 0.59 8.56 9.46
N GLU A 105 0.74 8.13 10.71
CA GLU A 105 1.84 7.24 11.08
C GLU A 105 1.63 5.81 10.52
N PRO A 106 2.67 5.14 9.99
CA PRO A 106 2.52 3.82 9.40
C PRO A 106 2.28 2.67 10.39
N PHE A 107 2.33 2.94 11.71
CA PHE A 107 2.43 1.92 12.77
C PHE A 107 1.36 2.00 13.87
N PHE A 108 0.20 2.64 13.63
CA PHE A 108 -0.93 2.51 14.56
C PHE A 108 -1.27 1.02 14.81
#